data_AF-A0A1H8YGH3-F1
#
_entry.id   AF-A0A1H8YGH3-F1
#
_cell.length_a   1.000
_cell.length_b   1.000
_cell.length_c   1.000
_cell.angle_alpha   90.00
_cell.angle_beta   90.00
_cell.angle_gamma   90.00
#
_symmetry.space_group_name_H-M   'P 1'
#
loop_
_entity.id
_entity.type
_entity.pdbx_description
1 polymer ?
#
loop_
_entity_poly.entity_id
_entity_poly.type
_entity_poly.pdbx_seq_one_letter_code
_entity_poly.pdbx_strand_id
1 'polypeptide(L)' 'MLSVLKHVLIEYGPEREAHIDAAARAILEAFPEASIEVAQGLLDDDLLIEARIPLRRANEWPAVSRRAYAVGAYDLG' A
#
# COMPACT_ATOMS: atom_id res chain seq x y z
N MET A 1 12.83 -1.53 -17.99
CA MET A 1 12.27 -2.52 -17.04
C MET A 1 10.79 -2.26 -16.91
N LEU A 2 9.92 -3.26 -17.13
CA LEU A 2 8.47 -3.06 -17.07
C LEU A 2 8.00 -3.14 -15.61
N SER A 3 7.30 -2.10 -15.16
CA SER A 3 6.64 -2.05 -13.87
C SER A 3 5.12 -2.02 -14.05
N VAL A 4 4.40 -2.46 -13.03
CA VAL A 4 2.96 -2.27 -12.91
C VAL A 4 2.68 -1.37 -11.72
N LEU A 5 1.67 -0.51 -11.89
CA LEU A 5 1.15 0.33 -10.82
C LEU A 5 0.09 -0.47 -10.06
N LYS A 6 0.16 -0.42 -8.74
CA LYS A 6 -0.79 -1.05 -7.83
C LYS A 6 -1.11 -0.11 -6.68
N HIS A 7 -2.30 -0.29 -6.09
CA HIS A 7 -2.81 0.61 -5.08
C HIS A 7 -3.21 -0.15 -3.81
N VAL A 8 -2.95 0.46 -2.66
CA VAL A 8 -3.58 0.13 -1.38
C VAL A 8 -4.34 1.36 -0.92
N LEU A 9 -5.64 1.21 -0.67
CA LEU A 9 -6.48 2.28 -0.13
C LEU A 9 -6.17 2.43 1.36
N ILE A 10 -6.02 3.67 1.79
CA ILE A 10 -5.87 4.06 3.19
C ILE A 10 -7.10 4.87 3.56
N GLU A 11 -7.92 4.30 4.44
CA GLU A 11 -9.14 4.94 4.92
C GLU A 11 -8.80 6.13 5.84
N TYR A 12 -9.70 7.12 5.83
CA TYR A 12 -9.61 8.26 6.74
C TYR A 12 -9.74 7.81 8.21
N GLY A 13 -8.87 8.30 9.09
CA GLY A 13 -8.93 8.00 10.51
C GLY A 13 -7.77 8.61 11.32
N PRO A 14 -7.85 8.56 12.67
CA PRO A 14 -6.82 9.12 13.55
C PRO A 14 -5.45 8.44 13.40
N GLU A 15 -5.41 7.18 12.94
CA GLU A 15 -4.19 6.37 12.78
C GLU A 15 -3.69 6.31 11.34
N ARG A 16 -4.18 7.20 10.48
CA ARG A 16 -3.90 7.18 9.04
C ARG A 16 -2.40 7.19 8.72
N GLU A 17 -1.61 7.97 9.46
CA GLU A 17 -0.15 8.01 9.27
C GLU A 17 0.51 6.67 9.63
N ALA A 18 0.11 6.05 10.74
CA ALA A 18 0.61 4.73 11.15
C ALA A 18 0.20 3.65 10.13
N HIS A 19 -1.02 3.71 9.59
CA HIS A 19 -1.47 2.83 8.52
C HIS A 19 -0.58 2.99 7.27
N ILE A 20 -0.31 4.23 6.85
CA ILE A 20 0.55 4.50 5.69
C ILE A 20 1.93 3.85 5.88
N ASP A 21 2.58 4.09 7.02
CA ASP A 21 3.91 3.56 7.31
C ASP A 21 3.92 2.02 7.33
N ALA A 22 2.91 1.42 7.95
CA ALA A 22 2.84 -0.02 8.12
C ALA A 22 2.52 -0.73 6.79
N ALA A 23 1.64 -0.17 5.97
CA ALA A 23 1.35 -0.65 4.63
C ALA A 23 2.55 -0.49 3.68
N ALA A 24 3.23 0.67 3.71
CA ALA A 24 4.45 0.90 2.94
C ALA A 24 5.54 -0.10 3.31
N ARG A 25 5.73 -0.37 4.60
CA ARG A 25 6.68 -1.37 5.09
C ARG A 25 6.35 -2.77 4.60
N ALA A 26 5.10 -3.20 4.69
CA ALA A 26 4.67 -4.51 4.20
C ALA A 26 4.92 -4.68 2.69
N ILE A 27 4.77 -3.60 1.91
CA ILE A 27 5.07 -3.58 0.47
C ILE A 27 6.58 -3.69 0.22
N LEU A 28 7.41 -2.89 0.90
CA LEU A 28 8.86 -2.90 0.71
C LEU A 28 9.53 -4.19 1.19
N GLU A 29 9.02 -4.82 2.25
CA GLU A 29 9.51 -6.11 2.72
C GLU A 29 9.28 -7.21 1.66
N ALA A 30 8.16 -7.15 0.92
CA ALA A 30 7.87 -8.09 -0.15
C ALA A 30 8.57 -7.71 -1.47
N PHE A 31 8.64 -6.42 -1.78
CA PHE A 31 9.19 -5.86 -3.00
C PHE A 31 10.23 -4.77 -2.67
N PRO A 32 11.46 -5.14 -2.27
CA PRO A 32 12.49 -4.15 -1.94
C PRO A 32 12.84 -3.21 -3.09
N GLU A 33 12.59 -3.65 -4.34
CA GLU A 33 12.78 -2.85 -5.54
C GLU A 33 11.59 -1.94 -5.90
N ALA A 34 10.53 -1.93 -5.09
CA ALA A 34 9.36 -1.09 -5.35
C ALA A 34 9.63 0.39 -5.07
N SER A 35 9.08 1.25 -5.92
CA SER A 35 8.93 2.67 -5.60
C SER A 35 7.51 2.89 -5.07
N ILE A 36 7.40 3.70 -4.02
CA ILE A 36 6.13 3.99 -3.38
C ILE A 36 5.88 5.49 -3.31
N GLU A 37 4.64 5.88 -3.46
CA GLU A 37 4.17 7.26 -3.36
C GLU A 37 2.81 7.28 -2.65
N VAL A 38 2.55 8.30 -1.84
CA VAL A 38 1.23 8.52 -1.25
C VAL A 38 0.50 9.55 -2.12
N ALA A 39 -0.62 9.16 -2.68
CA ALA A 39 -1.45 9.99 -3.55
C ALA A 39 -2.86 10.13 -2.95
N GLN A 40 -3.62 11.11 -3.45
CA GLN A 40 -5.02 11.25 -3.07
C GLN A 40 -5.88 10.15 -3.71
N GLY A 41 -6.85 9.68 -2.93
CA GLY A 41 -7.93 8.81 -3.35
C GLY A 41 -8.86 9.45 -4.37
N LEU A 42 -9.79 8.65 -4.89
CA LEU A 42 -10.90 9.17 -5.71
C LEU A 42 -11.94 9.93 -4.89
N LEU A 43 -11.95 9.72 -3.56
CA LEU A 43 -12.77 10.44 -2.60
C LEU A 43 -11.88 11.42 -1.83
N ASP A 44 -12.44 12.59 -1.48
CA ASP A 44 -11.69 13.75 -0.99
C ASP A 44 -10.83 13.48 0.26
N ASP A 45 -11.26 12.54 1.10
CA ASP A 45 -10.61 12.22 2.38
C ASP A 45 -9.72 10.97 2.36
N ASP A 46 -9.79 10.19 1.27
CA ASP A 46 -9.04 8.95 1.14
C ASP A 46 -7.61 9.23 0.65
N LEU A 47 -6.67 8.45 1.16
CA LEU A 47 -5.32 8.38 0.61
C LEU A 47 -5.10 7.01 -0.01
N LEU A 48 -4.19 6.93 -0.97
CA LEU A 48 -3.76 5.66 -1.53
C LEU A 48 -2.25 5.60 -1.58
N ILE A 49 -1.74 4.40 -1.36
CA ILE A 49 -0.34 4.09 -1.59
C ILE A 49 -0.22 3.55 -3.03
N GLU A 50 0.47 4.28 -3.88
CA GLU A 50 0.88 3.83 -5.21
C GLU A 50 2.18 3.04 -5.12
N ALA A 51 2.13 1.75 -5.42
CA ALA A 51 3.30 0.88 -5.49
C ALA A 51 3.62 0.55 -6.96
N ARG A 52 4.82 0.95 -7.39
CA ARG A 52 5.40 0.54 -8.69
C ARG A 52 6.25 -0.70 -8.47
N ILE A 53 5.73 -1.86 -8.89
CA ILE A 53 6.40 -3.16 -8.71
C ILE A 53 6.81 -3.76 -10.07
N PRO A 54 7.85 -4.63 -10.14
CA PRO A 54 8.21 -5.30 -11.38
C PRO A 54 7.09 -6.19 -11.93
N LEU A 55 6.81 -6.10 -13.24
CA LEU A 55 5.75 -6.87 -13.90
C LEU A 55 5.85 -8.38 -13.63
N ARG A 56 7.07 -8.93 -13.58
CA ARG A 56 7.33 -10.36 -13.32
C ARG A 56 6.80 -10.87 -11.97
N ARG A 57 6.54 -9.94 -11.02
CA ARG A 57 6.05 -10.23 -9.66
C ARG A 57 4.61 -9.78 -9.44
N ALA A 58 3.92 -9.32 -10.48
CA ALA A 58 2.57 -8.76 -10.38
C ALA A 58 1.53 -9.74 -9.81
N ASN A 59 1.77 -11.04 -9.97
CA ASN A 59 0.93 -12.12 -9.43
C ASN A 59 1.06 -12.29 -7.90
N GLU A 60 2.14 -11.81 -7.29
CA GLU A 60 2.35 -11.84 -5.83
C GLU A 60 1.52 -10.74 -5.12
N TRP A 61 1.12 -9.70 -5.86
CA TRP A 61 0.44 -8.52 -5.34
C TRP A 61 -0.78 -8.83 -4.46
N PRO A 62 -1.73 -9.73 -4.82
CA PRO A 62 -2.93 -9.96 -4.01
C PRO A 62 -2.64 -10.46 -2.59
N ALA A 63 -1.53 -11.16 -2.37
CA ALA A 63 -1.13 -11.58 -1.02
C ALA A 63 -0.56 -10.40 -0.21
N VAL A 64 0.25 -9.55 -0.85
CA VAL A 64 0.88 -8.40 -0.23
C VAL A 64 -0.15 -7.30 0.07
N SER A 65 -1.06 -7.00 -0.87
CA SER A 65 -2.08 -5.98 -0.69
C SER A 65 -3.04 -6.30 0.46
N ARG A 66 -3.40 -7.57 0.63
CA ARG A 66 -4.22 -8.01 1.78
C ARG A 66 -3.50 -7.82 3.10
N ARG A 67 -2.19 -8.09 3.15
CA ARG A 67 -1.37 -7.84 4.34
C ARG A 67 -1.26 -6.35 4.62
N ALA A 68 -0.92 -5.56 3.60
CA ALA A 68 -0.78 -4.11 3.71
C ALA A 68 -2.07 -3.44 4.21
N TYR A 69 -3.23 -3.83 3.66
CA TYR A 69 -4.53 -3.35 4.12
C TYR A 69 -4.87 -3.82 5.54
N ALA A 70 -4.61 -5.10 5.86
CA ALA A 70 -4.91 -5.64 7.19
C ALA A 70 -4.10 -4.95 8.29
N VAL A 71 -2.84 -4.63 8.05
CA VAL A 71 -1.97 -4.05 9.09
C VAL A 71 -2.50 -2.71 9.60
N GLY A 72 -3.22 -1.92 8.81
CA GLY A 72 -3.84 -0.69 9.28
C GLY A 72 -5.29 -0.80 9.75
N ALA A 73 -5.92 -1.97 9.65
CA ALA A 73 -7.27 -2.21 10.15
C ALA A 73 -7.29 -2.73 11.61
N TYR A 74 -6.15 -3.16 12.15
CA TYR A 74 -6.04 -3.83 13.45
C TYR A 74 -5.40 -3.00 14.57
N ASP A 75 -5.05 -1.74 14.34
CA ASP A 75 -4.47 -0.87 15.38
C ASP A 75 -5.53 -0.04 16.15
N LEU A 76 -6.82 -0.42 16.04
CA LEU A 76 -7.95 0.14 16.81
C LEU A 76 -7.96 -0.29 18.31
N GLY A 77 -6.80 -0.21 18.97
CA GLY A 77 -6.57 -0.57 20.37
C GLY A 77 -6.77 0.59 21.34
#